data_AF-A0A0A2A3Y5-F1
#
_entry.id   AF-A0A0A2A3Y5-F1
#
_cell.length_a   1.000
_cell.length_b   1.000
_cell.length_c   1.000
_cell.angle_alpha   90.00
_cell.angle_beta   90.00
_cell.angle_gamma   90.00
#
_symmetry.space_group_name_H-M   'P 1'
#
loop_
_entity.id
_entity.type
_entity.pdbx_description
1 polymer ?
#
loop_
_entity_poly.entity_id
_entity_poly.type
_entity_poly.pdbx_seq_one_letter_code
_entity_poly.pdbx_strand_id
1 'polypeptide(L)'
;MAMGRRVTKKDCRFMVTKSEMKGIQGWFLKRLGCFSINQLSPSLSTMKYAIDLIEKGEQLVVFPEGKINKYGKKLVLKEGLYRLARLAAKKTDSIIVIPIGIAYSKISPKFRDEFCLSFGKPIVMNDYLDINVKEFNRLLNKKMNQEEKIALNNVGR
;
A
#
# COMPACT_ATOMS: atom_id res chain seq x y z
N MET A 1 3.10 -15.34 6.63
CA MET A 1 2.32 -14.30 7.35
C MET A 1 0.98 -14.19 6.64
N ALA A 2 -0.15 -14.28 7.34
CA ALA A 2 -1.48 -14.16 6.74
C ALA A 2 -2.20 -12.93 7.32
N MET A 3 -2.89 -12.17 6.47
CA MET A 3 -3.54 -10.90 6.83
C MET A 3 -5.05 -10.93 6.51
N GLY A 4 -5.83 -10.08 7.19
CA GLY A 4 -7.26 -9.90 6.98
C GLY A 4 -8.14 -10.59 8.02
N ARG A 5 -9.44 -10.28 7.96
CA ARG A 5 -10.45 -10.57 9.01
C ARG A 5 -10.49 -12.02 9.49
N ARG A 6 -10.20 -12.97 8.62
CA ARG A 6 -10.20 -14.41 8.98
C ARG A 6 -9.03 -14.81 9.87
N VAL A 7 -7.93 -14.03 9.86
CA VAL A 7 -6.71 -14.32 10.62
C VAL A 7 -6.52 -13.30 11.74
N THR A 8 -6.63 -12.01 11.43
CA THR A 8 -6.36 -10.93 12.38
C THR A 8 -7.61 -10.39 13.07
N LYS A 9 -8.81 -10.89 12.71
CA LYS A 9 -10.12 -10.33 13.10
C LYS A 9 -10.35 -8.86 12.69
N LYS A 10 -9.42 -8.27 11.92
CA LYS A 10 -9.47 -6.88 11.46
C LYS A 10 -9.60 -6.82 9.93
N ASP A 11 -10.37 -5.85 9.44
CA ASP A 11 -10.54 -5.63 8.01
C ASP A 11 -9.38 -4.77 7.47
N CYS A 12 -8.84 -5.13 6.31
CA CYS A 12 -7.86 -4.28 5.63
C CYS A 12 -8.55 -3.04 5.06
N ARG A 13 -8.10 -1.86 5.47
CA ARG A 13 -8.56 -0.57 4.94
C ARG A 13 -7.64 -0.16 3.80
N PHE A 14 -8.20 0.08 2.62
CA PHE A 14 -7.40 0.45 1.45
C PHE A 14 -7.48 1.95 1.20
N MET A 15 -6.32 2.57 1.05
CA MET A 15 -6.18 3.96 0.64
C MET A 15 -6.23 4.03 -0.89
N VAL A 16 -7.37 4.44 -1.43
CA VAL A 16 -7.62 4.46 -2.89
C VAL A 16 -7.81 5.89 -3.36
N THR A 17 -7.44 6.18 -4.60
CA THR A 17 -7.58 7.51 -5.18
C THR A 17 -9.02 7.75 -5.62
N LYS A 18 -9.51 8.98 -5.50
CA LYS A 18 -10.92 9.31 -5.86
C LYS A 18 -11.26 8.98 -7.32
N SER A 19 -10.27 8.92 -8.23
CA SER A 19 -10.47 8.55 -9.63
C SER A 19 -10.95 7.10 -9.81
N GLU A 20 -10.43 6.17 -9.00
CA GLU A 20 -10.77 4.74 -9.08
C GLU A 20 -12.08 4.40 -8.39
N MET A 21 -12.63 5.33 -7.59
CA MET A 21 -13.88 5.12 -6.83
C MET A 21 -15.14 5.50 -7.61
N LYS A 22 -15.09 5.53 -8.95
CA LYS A 22 -16.27 5.77 -9.81
C LYS A 22 -16.92 4.45 -10.24
N GLY A 23 -18.26 4.46 -10.36
CA GLY A 23 -19.03 3.32 -10.87
C GLY A 23 -19.11 2.11 -9.93
N ILE A 24 -19.33 0.93 -10.52
CA ILE A 24 -19.52 -0.35 -9.81
C ILE A 24 -18.26 -0.76 -9.03
N GLN A 25 -17.07 -0.47 -9.56
CA GLN A 25 -15.80 -0.65 -8.88
C GLN A 25 -15.73 0.20 -7.61
N GLY A 26 -16.15 1.47 -7.69
CA GLY A 26 -16.26 2.35 -6.51
C GLY A 26 -17.23 1.84 -5.45
N TRP A 27 -18.38 1.28 -5.85
CA TRP A 27 -19.33 0.67 -4.91
C TRP A 27 -18.72 -0.54 -4.19
N PHE A 28 -18.03 -1.41 -4.92
CA PHE A 28 -17.35 -2.58 -4.33
C PHE A 28 -16.21 -2.18 -3.39
N LEU A 29 -15.38 -1.22 -3.80
CA LEU A 29 -14.27 -0.70 -3.00
C LEU A 29 -14.76 -0.06 -1.69
N LYS A 30 -15.86 0.70 -1.72
CA LYS A 30 -16.48 1.23 -0.50
C LYS A 30 -16.88 0.12 0.47
N ARG A 31 -17.43 -0.99 -0.05
CA ARG A 31 -17.83 -2.14 0.77
C ARG A 31 -16.64 -2.89 1.37
N LEU A 32 -15.48 -2.86 0.72
CA LEU A 32 -14.22 -3.40 1.24
C LEU A 32 -13.54 -2.47 2.25
N GLY A 33 -14.15 -1.33 2.62
CA GLY A 33 -13.55 -0.39 3.56
C GLY A 33 -12.47 0.49 2.96
N CYS A 34 -12.50 0.71 1.63
CA CYS A 34 -11.62 1.67 0.97
C CYS A 34 -12.06 3.10 1.27
N PHE A 35 -11.11 3.98 1.56
CA PHE A 35 -11.36 5.41 1.69
C PHE A 35 -10.64 6.21 0.61
N SER A 36 -11.32 7.22 0.07
CA SER A 36 -10.81 8.04 -1.03
C SER A 36 -9.81 9.08 -0.54
N ILE A 37 -8.66 9.16 -1.19
CA ILE A 37 -7.75 10.32 -1.12
C ILE A 37 -7.77 11.09 -2.43
N ASN A 38 -7.90 12.41 -2.30
CA ASN A 38 -7.62 13.34 -3.37
C ASN A 38 -6.10 13.51 -3.48
N GLN A 39 -5.53 13.07 -4.60
CA GLN A 39 -4.09 13.24 -4.86
C GLN A 39 -3.68 14.69 -5.11
N LEU A 40 -4.60 15.51 -5.61
CA LEU A 40 -4.37 16.91 -5.97
C LEU A 40 -4.44 17.83 -4.74
N SER A 41 -5.27 17.48 -3.77
CA SER A 41 -5.43 18.19 -2.51
C SER A 41 -5.61 17.17 -1.38
N PRO A 42 -4.53 16.58 -0.85
CA PRO A 42 -4.64 15.68 0.29
C PRO A 42 -5.20 16.47 1.47
N SER A 43 -6.47 16.25 1.80
CA SER A 43 -7.11 16.93 2.91
C SER A 43 -6.47 16.46 4.21
N LEU A 44 -6.19 17.39 5.12
CA LEU A 44 -5.70 17.09 6.47
C LEU A 44 -6.61 16.07 7.18
N SER A 45 -7.92 16.11 6.89
CA SER A 45 -8.89 15.15 7.40
C SER A 45 -8.57 13.69 7.03
N THR A 46 -8.12 13.42 5.80
CA THR A 46 -7.87 12.04 5.39
C THR A 46 -6.55 11.50 5.91
N MET A 47 -5.54 12.36 6.06
CA MET A 47 -4.32 11.99 6.79
C MET A 47 -4.62 11.71 8.27
N LYS A 48 -5.41 12.56 8.93
CA LYS A 48 -5.85 12.33 10.31
C LYS A 48 -6.60 10.99 10.43
N TYR A 49 -7.56 10.75 9.55
CA TYR A 49 -8.30 9.48 9.54
C TYR A 49 -7.39 8.25 9.38
N ALA A 50 -6.41 8.31 8.48
CA ALA A 50 -5.48 7.20 8.30
C ALA A 50 -4.58 6.98 9.53
N ILE A 51 -4.19 8.05 10.21
CA ILE A 51 -3.46 7.98 11.50
C ILE A 51 -4.36 7.35 12.58
N ASP A 52 -5.62 7.79 12.69
CA ASP A 52 -6.57 7.24 13.67
C ASP A 52 -6.83 5.74 13.44
N LEU A 53 -6.83 5.30 12.18
CA LEU A 53 -6.91 3.86 11.85
C LEU A 53 -5.68 3.10 12.35
N ILE A 54 -4.48 3.65 12.12
CA ILE A 54 -3.23 3.03 12.60
C ILE A 54 -3.20 2.99 14.12
N GLU A 55 -3.62 4.05 14.82
CA GLU A 55 -3.72 4.09 16.29
C GLU A 55 -4.68 3.03 16.84
N LYS A 56 -5.79 2.77 16.16
CA LYS A 56 -6.73 1.68 16.50
C LYS A 56 -6.18 0.28 16.19
N GLY A 57 -4.97 0.20 15.64
CA GLY A 57 -4.30 -1.01 15.21
C GLY A 57 -4.97 -1.67 14.00
N GLU A 58 -5.70 -0.90 13.20
CA GLU A 58 -6.31 -1.39 11.95
C GLU A 58 -5.24 -1.56 10.87
N GLN A 59 -5.49 -2.46 9.92
CA GLN A 59 -4.54 -2.73 8.83
C GLN A 59 -4.76 -1.75 7.69
N LEU A 60 -3.77 -0.93 7.37
CA LEU A 60 -3.83 0.05 6.28
C LEU A 60 -3.01 -0.44 5.07
N VAL A 61 -3.66 -0.54 3.91
CA VAL A 61 -3.01 -0.84 2.63
C VAL A 61 -2.90 0.43 1.82
N VAL A 62 -1.67 0.76 1.39
CA VAL A 62 -1.38 1.98 0.63
C VAL A 62 -0.64 1.63 -0.65
N PHE A 63 -1.07 2.22 -1.76
CA PHE A 63 -0.38 2.14 -3.05
C PHE A 63 0.42 3.44 -3.27
N PRO A 64 1.73 3.46 -2.98
CA PRO A 64 2.53 4.68 -3.00
C PRO A 64 2.70 5.28 -4.41
N GLU A 65 2.48 4.50 -5.47
CA GLU A 65 2.50 4.96 -6.87
C GLU A 65 1.31 5.89 -7.20
N GLY A 66 0.15 5.60 -6.62
CA GLY A 66 -1.08 6.32 -6.88
C GLY A 66 -1.64 6.21 -8.31
N LYS A 67 -1.06 5.36 -9.17
CA LYS A 67 -1.56 5.03 -10.51
C LYS A 67 -1.27 3.56 -10.78
N ILE A 68 -2.07 2.92 -11.64
CA ILE A 68 -1.83 1.54 -12.06
C ILE A 68 -0.78 1.55 -13.17
N ASN A 69 0.34 0.87 -12.95
CA ASN A 69 1.39 0.72 -13.93
C ASN A 69 1.34 -0.67 -14.60
N LYS A 70 0.75 -0.73 -15.80
CA LYS A 70 0.56 -2.00 -16.52
C LYS A 70 1.82 -2.53 -17.20
N TYR A 71 2.78 -1.67 -17.49
CA TYR A 71 3.90 -1.98 -18.39
C TYR A 71 5.26 -2.01 -17.67
N GLY A 72 5.27 -2.19 -16.34
CA GLY A 72 6.51 -2.32 -15.58
C GLY A 72 7.41 -1.08 -15.64
N LYS A 73 6.84 0.12 -15.86
CA LYS A 73 7.63 1.36 -15.82
C LYS A 73 8.24 1.55 -14.43
N LYS A 74 9.32 2.33 -14.33
CA LYS A 74 9.93 2.65 -13.04
C LYS A 74 8.91 3.25 -12.07
N LEU A 75 8.71 2.60 -10.93
CA LEU A 75 7.80 3.06 -9.88
C LEU A 75 8.33 4.35 -9.27
N VAL A 76 7.57 5.43 -9.41
CA VAL A 76 7.83 6.70 -8.72
C VAL A 76 6.91 6.75 -7.51
N LEU A 77 7.49 6.50 -6.34
CA LEU A 77 6.75 6.54 -5.08
C LEU A 77 6.48 7.98 -4.69
N LYS A 78 5.22 8.28 -4.33
CA LYS A 78 4.86 9.56 -3.74
C LYS A 78 5.31 9.63 -2.28
N GLU A 79 5.71 10.81 -1.85
CA GLU A 79 6.20 11.07 -0.48
C GLU A 79 5.12 10.95 0.61
N GLY A 80 3.84 10.88 0.23
CA GLY A 80 2.71 10.86 1.17
C GLY A 80 2.73 9.68 2.14
N LEU A 81 3.20 8.50 1.69
CA LEU A 81 3.28 7.31 2.55
C LEU A 81 4.27 7.52 3.71
N TYR A 82 5.47 8.00 3.40
CA TYR A 82 6.49 8.24 4.43
C TYR A 82 6.03 9.32 5.42
N ARG A 83 5.42 10.40 4.93
CA ARG A 83 4.86 11.46 5.81
C ARG A 83 3.79 10.91 6.75
N LEU A 84 2.89 10.07 6.24
CA LEU A 84 1.85 9.42 7.02
C LEU A 84 2.45 8.50 8.09
N ALA A 85 3.38 7.62 7.69
CA ALA A 85 4.04 6.69 8.60
C ALA A 85 4.81 7.43 9.71
N ARG A 86 5.54 8.50 9.37
CA ARG A 86 6.27 9.34 10.32
C ARG A 86 5.34 10.08 11.29
N LEU A 87 4.21 10.61 10.81
CA LEU A 87 3.23 11.29 11.67
C LEU A 87 2.53 10.30 12.60
N ALA A 88 2.18 9.13 12.10
CA ALA A 88 1.59 8.08 12.91
C ALA A 88 2.59 7.57 13.97
N ALA A 89 3.89 7.47 13.64
CA ALA A 89 4.92 7.00 14.56
C ALA A 89 5.14 7.94 15.76
N LYS A 90 4.75 9.22 15.64
CA LYS A 90 4.73 10.15 16.79
C LYS A 90 3.62 9.85 17.79
N LYS A 91 2.64 9.05 17.39
CA LYS A 91 1.44 8.77 18.18
C LYS A 91 1.32 7.31 18.59
N THR A 92 2.04 6.41 17.92
CA THR A 92 2.11 5.00 18.28
C THR A 92 3.49 4.44 18.00
N ASP A 93 4.02 3.65 18.93
CA ASP A 93 5.38 3.13 18.88
C ASP A 93 5.53 1.86 18.02
N SER A 94 4.45 1.36 17.41
CA SER A 94 4.44 0.06 16.74
C SER A 94 3.92 0.13 15.30
N ILE A 95 4.64 0.88 14.44
CA ILE A 95 4.32 0.92 13.02
C ILE A 95 5.26 0.04 12.22
N ILE A 96 4.65 -0.94 11.55
CA ILE A 96 5.35 -1.88 10.69
C ILE A 96 4.85 -1.67 9.26
N VAL A 97 5.78 -1.35 8.35
CA VAL A 97 5.51 -1.28 6.91
C VAL A 97 6.00 -2.57 6.27
N ILE A 98 5.12 -3.25 5.54
CA ILE A 98 5.46 -4.47 4.81
C ILE A 98 5.46 -4.16 3.32
N PRO A 99 6.61 -4.23 2.63
CA PRO A 99 6.66 -4.11 1.18
C PRO A 99 6.00 -5.34 0.54
N ILE A 100 5.11 -5.12 -0.41
CA ILE A 100 4.38 -6.20 -1.10
C ILE A 100 4.60 -6.03 -2.60
N GLY A 101 5.02 -7.10 -3.26
CA GLY A 101 5.05 -7.24 -4.71
C GLY A 101 3.79 -7.94 -5.20
N ILE A 102 3.21 -7.45 -6.29
CA ILE A 102 2.01 -8.02 -6.90
C ILE A 102 2.30 -8.28 -8.37
N ALA A 103 2.08 -9.50 -8.83
CA ALA A 103 2.23 -9.85 -10.23
C ALA A 103 1.03 -10.65 -10.74
N TYR A 104 0.74 -10.47 -12.02
CA TYR A 104 -0.29 -11.20 -12.75
C TYR A 104 0.38 -11.92 -13.93
N SER A 105 -0.09 -13.13 -14.21
CA SER A 105 0.37 -13.94 -15.35
C SER A 105 0.18 -13.23 -16.71
N LYS A 106 -0.72 -12.25 -16.79
CA LYS A 106 -0.95 -11.40 -17.98
C LYS A 106 -0.96 -9.92 -17.62
N ILE A 107 -0.53 -9.08 -18.55
CA ILE A 107 -0.57 -7.60 -18.42
C ILE A 107 -2.00 -7.09 -18.21
N SER A 108 -2.95 -7.70 -18.91
CA SER A 108 -4.38 -7.46 -18.76
C SER A 108 -5.01 -8.74 -18.23
N PRO A 109 -5.18 -8.88 -16.91
CA PRO A 109 -5.70 -10.10 -16.31
C PRO A 109 -7.15 -10.33 -16.73
N LYS A 110 -7.46 -11.57 -17.11
CA LYS A 110 -8.79 -12.10 -17.38
C LYS A 110 -9.29 -12.89 -16.17
N PHE A 111 -10.58 -13.19 -16.16
CA PHE A 111 -11.17 -14.05 -15.13
C PHE A 111 -10.47 -15.41 -15.12
N ARG A 112 -10.06 -15.88 -13.92
CA ARG A 112 -9.27 -17.11 -13.66
C ARG A 112 -7.78 -17.06 -14.03
N ASP A 113 -7.24 -15.90 -14.39
CA ASP A 113 -5.79 -15.76 -14.54
C ASP A 113 -5.08 -15.84 -13.18
N GLU A 114 -3.87 -16.39 -13.21
CA GLU A 114 -3.03 -16.53 -12.03
C GLU A 114 -2.42 -15.20 -11.60
N PHE A 115 -2.31 -15.02 -10.29
CA PHE A 115 -1.62 -13.89 -9.66
C PHE A 115 -0.74 -14.39 -8.51
N CYS A 116 0.31 -13.64 -8.21
CA CYS A 116 1.18 -13.90 -7.08
C CYS A 116 1.32 -12.62 -6.23
N LEU A 117 1.32 -12.82 -4.91
CA LEU A 117 1.66 -11.80 -3.93
C LEU A 117 2.95 -12.25 -3.22
N SER A 118 4.00 -11.43 -3.31
CA SER A 118 5.22 -11.63 -2.54
C SER A 118 5.27 -10.62 -1.40
N PHE A 119 5.49 -11.13 -0.18
CA PHE A 119 5.56 -10.31 1.03
C PHE A 119 7.01 -10.20 1.46
N GLY A 120 7.56 -8.99 1.44
CA GLY A 120 8.93 -8.74 1.84
C GLY A 120 9.09 -8.60 3.35
N LYS A 121 10.35 -8.40 3.77
CA LYS A 121 10.69 -8.26 5.18
C LYS A 121 10.03 -7.00 5.79
N PRO A 122 9.38 -7.14 6.97
CA PRO A 122 8.83 -6.02 7.71
C PRO A 122 9.86 -4.90 7.96
N ILE A 123 9.40 -3.65 7.91
CA ILE A 123 10.18 -2.45 8.19
C ILE A 123 9.56 -1.79 9.41
N VAL A 124 10.27 -1.75 10.53
CA VAL A 124 9.84 -1.04 11.73
C VAL A 124 10.13 0.44 11.53
N MET A 125 9.10 1.28 11.55
CA MET A 125 9.27 2.70 11.20
C MET A 125 10.11 3.49 12.20
N ASN A 126 10.16 3.06 13.46
CA ASN A 126 10.95 3.72 14.50
C ASN A 126 12.44 3.79 14.14
N ASP A 127 12.96 2.77 13.48
CA ASP A 127 14.36 2.69 13.05
C ASP A 127 14.70 3.66 11.89
N TYR A 128 13.67 4.30 11.30
CA TYR A 128 13.78 5.13 10.10
C TYR A 128 13.15 6.54 10.29
N LEU A 129 12.97 7.00 11.53
CA LEU A 129 12.41 8.33 11.80
C LEU A 129 13.34 9.49 11.47
N ASP A 130 14.65 9.26 11.53
CA ASP A 130 15.68 10.30 11.33
C ASP A 130 16.20 10.39 9.89
N ILE A 131 15.83 9.45 9.02
CA ILE A 131 16.28 9.46 7.62
C ILE A 131 15.42 10.37 6.75
N ASN A 132 15.97 10.82 5.62
CA ASN A 132 15.23 11.65 4.67
C ASN A 132 14.14 10.84 3.95
N VAL A 133 13.01 11.49 3.64
CA VAL A 133 11.91 10.98 2.81
C VAL A 133 12.43 10.32 1.53
N LYS A 134 13.38 10.96 0.85
CA LYS A 134 13.96 10.44 -0.41
C LYS A 134 14.71 9.13 -0.20
N GLU A 135 15.43 9.02 0.90
CA GLU A 135 16.20 7.84 1.24
C GLU A 135 15.30 6.67 1.62
N PHE A 136 14.29 6.92 2.45
CA PHE A 136 13.29 5.92 2.79
C PHE A 136 12.55 5.44 1.54
N ASN A 137 12.13 6.36 0.66
CA ASN A 137 11.47 6.00 -0.59
C ASN A 137 12.39 5.15 -1.49
N ARG A 138 13.69 5.43 -1.55
CA ARG A 138 14.64 4.61 -2.30
C ARG A 138 14.74 3.20 -1.71
N LEU A 139 14.81 3.08 -0.38
CA LEU A 139 14.85 1.78 0.32
C LEU A 139 13.56 0.99 0.11
N LEU A 140 12.41 1.63 0.29
CA LEU A 140 11.11 1.02 0.10
C LEU A 140 10.91 0.58 -1.35
N ASN A 141 11.26 1.43 -2.32
CA ASN A 141 11.18 1.10 -3.74
C ASN A 141 12.08 -0.09 -4.07
N LYS A 142 13.31 -0.14 -3.54
CA LYS A 142 14.21 -1.28 -3.74
C LYS A 142 13.60 -2.59 -3.21
N LYS A 143 13.04 -2.57 -2.01
CA LYS A 143 12.36 -3.74 -1.42
C LYS A 143 11.13 -4.14 -2.23
N MET A 144 10.26 -3.21 -2.60
CA MET A 144 9.07 -3.48 -3.41
C MET A 144 9.43 -4.08 -4.78
N ASN A 145 10.42 -3.52 -5.48
CA ASN A 145 10.86 -4.08 -6.77
C ASN A 145 11.43 -5.49 -6.63
N GLN A 146 12.10 -5.80 -5.53
CA GLN A 146 12.59 -7.16 -5.26
C GLN A 146 11.42 -8.13 -5.10
N GLU A 147 10.41 -7.76 -4.32
CA GLU A 147 9.21 -8.57 -4.13
C GLU A 147 8.39 -8.70 -5.42
N GLU A 148 8.30 -7.64 -6.23
CA GLU A 148 7.63 -7.67 -7.53
C GLU A 148 8.31 -8.66 -8.49
N LYS A 149 9.65 -8.66 -8.55
CA LYS A 149 10.40 -9.65 -9.36
C LYS A 149 10.16 -11.09 -8.90
N ILE A 150 10.11 -11.33 -7.59
CA ILE A 150 9.79 -12.65 -7.04
C ILE A 150 8.37 -13.05 -7.46
N ALA A 151 7.41 -12.12 -7.35
CA ALA A 151 6.04 -12.37 -7.77
C ALA A 151 5.92 -12.65 -9.29
N LEU A 152 6.66 -11.91 -10.12
CA LEU A 152 6.70 -12.09 -11.58
C LEU A 152 7.25 -13.48 -11.96
N ASN A 153 8.37 -13.88 -11.37
CA ASN A 153 8.96 -15.20 -11.59
C ASN A 153 7.96 -16.32 -11.25
N ASN A 154 7.18 -16.16 -10.17
CA ASN A 154 6.19 -17.15 -9.75
C ASN A 154 4.97 -17.25 -10.67
N VAL A 155 4.69 -16.23 -11.50
CA VAL A 155 3.63 -16.25 -12.51
C VAL A 155 4.17 -16.45 -13.93
N GLY A 156 5.44 -16.87 -14.06
CA GLY A 156 6.08 -17.18 -15.33
C GLY A 156 6.41 -15.95 -16.19
N ARG A 157 6.71 -14.80 -15.56
CA ARG A 157 7.03 -13.53 -16.24
C ARG A 157 8.33 -12.89 -15.76
#